data_AF-A0A1C5EXZ7-F1
#
_entry.id   AF-A0A1C5EXZ7-F1
#
_cell.length_a   1.000
_cell.length_b   1.000
_cell.length_c   1.000
_cell.angle_alpha   90.00
_cell.angle_beta   90.00
_cell.angle_gamma   90.00
#
_symmetry.space_group_name_H-M   'P 1'
#
loop_
_entity.id
_entity.type
_entity.pdbx_description
1 polymer ?
#
loop_
_entity_poly.entity_id
_entity_poly.type
_entity_poly.pdbx_seq_one_letter_code
_entity_poly.pdbx_strand_id
1 'polypeptide(L)'
;MRVSQYTREGLIEAASSSRTLSEALTKLGVDPKASSRRRYIAERMKKLGIDVSHFPRQRRRGATARPTTAELQEAVNRSCSISATLRSLQQPDNTRMRTLFHQWVEEDEIDTSHFLGQAHQRGKQGPIPVKTAEQVLVKHDGRRRTKTAMLRRCLLEIGIAERCARCGTGPEWLGKPMTLEVDHISGDWSDNRAENLRLLCPNCHAITTTWCRGGDRRKRSGERA
;
A
#
# COMPACT_ATOMS: atom_id res chain seq x y z
N MET A 1 19.03 4.64 -43.39
CA MET A 1 19.69 4.42 -42.08
C MET A 1 19.35 5.58 -41.15
N ARG A 2 18.72 5.34 -40.00
CA ARG A 2 18.51 6.42 -39.00
C ARG A 2 19.87 6.75 -38.40
N VAL A 3 20.45 7.90 -38.79
CA VAL A 3 21.66 8.44 -38.16
C VAL A 3 21.31 8.71 -36.70
N SER A 4 21.97 8.04 -35.77
CA SER A 4 21.77 8.30 -34.35
C SER A 4 22.22 9.74 -34.08
N GLN A 5 21.38 10.54 -33.42
CA GLN A 5 21.70 11.92 -33.03
C GLN A 5 22.96 12.00 -32.15
N TYR A 6 23.38 10.89 -31.55
CA TYR A 6 24.58 10.76 -30.72
C TYR A 6 25.56 9.79 -31.40
N THR A 7 26.34 10.33 -32.34
CA THR A 7 27.42 9.61 -33.04
C THR A 7 28.55 9.28 -32.07
N ARG A 8 29.38 8.28 -32.41
CA ARG A 8 30.48 7.86 -31.54
C ARG A 8 31.48 9.00 -31.36
N GLU A 9 31.75 9.73 -32.44
CA GLU A 9 32.68 10.85 -32.52
C GLU A 9 32.21 11.99 -31.61
N GLY A 10 30.94 12.40 -31.71
CA GLY A 10 30.39 13.45 -30.87
C GLY A 10 30.35 13.08 -29.38
N LEU A 11 30.15 11.80 -29.06
CA LEU A 11 30.21 11.32 -27.67
C LEU A 11 31.64 11.30 -27.11
N ILE A 12 32.66 11.03 -27.94
CA ILE A 12 34.07 11.08 -27.53
C ILE A 12 34.48 12.53 -27.26
N GLU A 13 34.15 13.45 -28.17
CA GLU A 13 34.46 14.87 -28.03
C GLU A 13 33.78 15.51 -26.81
N ALA A 14 32.51 15.17 -26.57
CA ALA A 14 31.79 15.62 -25.39
C ALA A 14 32.36 15.02 -24.10
N ALA A 15 32.84 13.77 -24.14
CA ALA A 15 33.46 13.14 -22.97
C ALA A 15 34.82 13.74 -22.64
N SER A 16 35.72 13.90 -23.62
CA SER A 16 37.08 14.40 -23.40
C SER A 16 37.14 15.88 -23.03
N SER A 17 36.20 16.68 -23.51
CA SER A 17 36.17 18.12 -23.26
C SER A 17 35.39 18.52 -21.99
N SER A 18 34.89 17.55 -21.22
CA SER A 18 34.06 17.81 -20.04
C SER A 18 34.70 17.25 -18.77
N ARG A 19 34.41 17.88 -17.64
CA ARG A 19 34.80 17.38 -16.32
C ARG A 19 33.69 16.62 -15.63
N THR A 20 32.45 16.75 -16.10
CA THR A 20 31.29 16.03 -15.58
C THR A 20 30.37 15.54 -16.68
N LEU A 21 29.60 14.48 -16.41
CA LEU A 21 28.57 13.99 -17.32
C LEU A 21 27.49 15.06 -17.61
N SER A 22 27.21 15.96 -16.65
CA SER A 22 26.28 17.06 -16.88
C SER A 22 26.80 18.07 -17.91
N GLU A 23 28.09 18.42 -17.85
CA GLU A 23 28.72 19.29 -18.85
C GLU A 23 28.74 18.64 -20.23
N ALA A 24 29.06 17.34 -20.30
CA ALA A 24 29.04 16.59 -21.55
C ALA A 24 27.65 16.58 -22.19
N LEU A 25 26.59 16.42 -21.38
CA LEU A 25 25.21 16.50 -21.85
C LEU A 25 24.83 17.89 -22.36
N THR A 26 25.22 18.95 -21.65
CA THR A 26 24.99 20.33 -22.09
C THR A 26 25.64 20.59 -23.44
N LYS A 27 26.88 20.13 -23.65
CA LYS A 27 27.60 20.25 -24.94
C LYS A 27 26.96 19.46 -26.08
N LEU A 28 26.31 18.33 -25.75
CA LEU A 28 25.50 17.56 -26.70
C LEU A 28 24.10 18.15 -26.94
N GLY A 29 23.80 19.33 -26.40
CA GLY A 29 22.48 19.98 -26.53
C GLY A 29 21.37 19.28 -25.75
N VAL A 30 21.73 18.49 -24.72
CA VAL A 30 20.79 17.73 -23.90
C VAL A 30 20.65 18.38 -22.53
N ASP A 31 19.41 18.57 -22.08
CA ASP A 31 19.14 19.03 -20.72
C ASP A 31 19.75 18.04 -19.69
N PRO A 32 20.73 18.49 -18.86
CA PRO A 32 21.36 17.63 -17.87
C PRO A 32 20.41 17.15 -16.76
N LYS A 33 19.25 17.81 -16.58
CA LYS A 33 18.20 17.41 -15.63
C LYS A 33 17.27 16.33 -16.19
N ALA A 34 17.27 16.08 -17.51
CA ALA A 34 16.47 15.04 -18.13
C ALA A 34 17.02 13.63 -17.81
N SER A 35 16.51 13.03 -16.73
CA SER A 35 16.98 11.77 -16.16
C SER A 35 17.00 10.59 -17.14
N SER A 36 16.04 10.51 -18.07
CA SER A 36 15.94 9.46 -19.09
C SER A 36 17.05 9.56 -20.14
N ARG A 37 17.28 10.77 -20.70
CA ARG A 37 18.33 11.00 -21.71
C ARG A 37 19.73 10.91 -21.12
N ARG A 38 19.92 11.41 -19.89
CA ARG A 38 21.15 11.24 -19.13
C ARG A 38 21.53 9.76 -18.98
N ARG A 39 20.56 8.90 -18.61
CA ARG A 39 20.79 7.45 -18.48
C ARG A 39 21.12 6.81 -19.83
N TYR A 40 20.34 7.12 -20.86
CA TYR A 40 20.56 6.58 -22.21
C TYR A 40 21.96 6.91 -22.76
N ILE A 41 22.40 8.16 -22.63
CA ILE A 41 23.72 8.60 -23.13
C ILE A 41 24.85 7.98 -22.32
N ALA A 42 24.73 7.90 -20.99
CA ALA A 42 25.71 7.22 -20.15
C ALA A 42 25.86 5.72 -20.50
N GLU A 43 24.73 5.02 -20.72
CA GLU A 43 24.75 3.63 -21.17
C GLU A 43 25.32 3.49 -22.59
N ARG A 44 25.04 4.45 -23.48
CA ARG A 44 25.57 4.47 -24.85
C ARG A 44 27.09 4.67 -24.85
N MET A 45 27.61 5.60 -24.06
CA MET A 45 29.06 5.81 -23.88
C MET A 45 29.74 4.55 -23.35
N LYS A 46 29.14 3.87 -22.35
CA LYS A 46 29.63 2.59 -21.83
C LYS A 46 29.64 1.49 -22.90
N LYS A 47 28.55 1.36 -23.68
CA LYS A 47 28.45 0.37 -24.77
C LYS A 47 29.46 0.61 -25.89
N LEU A 48 29.85 1.86 -26.13
CA LEU A 48 30.83 2.24 -27.16
C LEU A 48 32.28 2.25 -26.65
N GLY A 49 32.51 1.91 -25.38
CA GLY A 49 33.84 1.86 -24.76
C GLY A 49 34.51 3.22 -24.60
N ILE A 50 33.73 4.30 -24.47
CA ILE A 50 34.26 5.65 -24.29
C ILE A 50 34.68 5.82 -22.82
N ASP A 51 35.93 6.24 -22.58
CA ASP A 51 36.42 6.47 -21.23
C ASP A 51 35.77 7.70 -20.59
N VAL A 52 35.01 7.44 -19.53
CA VAL A 52 34.30 8.44 -18.71
C VAL A 52 34.68 8.31 -17.24
N SER A 53 35.80 7.63 -16.94
CA SER A 53 36.28 7.39 -15.57
C SER A 53 36.67 8.67 -14.83
N HIS A 54 37.09 9.70 -15.56
CA HIS A 54 37.45 11.02 -15.04
C HIS A 54 36.23 11.84 -14.56
N PHE A 55 35.00 11.45 -14.91
CA PHE A 55 33.82 12.11 -14.37
C PHE A 55 33.65 11.78 -12.88
N PRO A 56 33.51 12.78 -12.00
CA PRO A 56 33.28 12.52 -10.60
C PRO A 56 31.97 11.74 -10.48
N ARG A 57 32.04 10.55 -9.89
CA ARG A 57 30.84 9.81 -9.47
C ARG A 57 30.01 10.77 -8.63
N GLN A 58 28.85 11.17 -9.13
CA GLN A 58 27.86 11.84 -8.28
C GLN A 58 27.55 10.89 -7.13
N ARG A 59 28.20 11.11 -5.98
CA ARG A 59 27.80 10.48 -4.73
C ARG A 59 26.31 10.77 -4.61
N ARG A 60 25.49 9.71 -4.60
CA ARG A 60 24.06 9.86 -4.34
C ARG A 60 23.95 10.67 -3.05
N ARG A 61 23.40 11.89 -3.12
CA ARG A 61 23.05 12.67 -1.93
C ARG A 61 22.21 11.75 -1.03
N GLY A 62 22.68 11.49 0.18
CA GLY A 62 22.00 10.59 1.14
C GLY A 62 22.68 9.25 1.41
N ALA A 63 23.99 9.11 1.22
CA ALA A 63 24.72 8.10 1.99
C ALA A 63 24.81 8.62 3.43
N THR A 64 23.80 8.29 4.23
CA THR A 64 23.88 8.55 5.67
C THR A 64 24.94 7.63 6.26
N ALA A 65 25.80 8.18 7.09
CA ALA A 65 26.85 7.41 7.75
C ALA A 65 26.21 6.42 8.73
N ARG A 66 26.85 5.25 8.90
CA ARG A 66 26.50 4.30 9.96
C ARG A 66 26.75 4.97 11.31
N PRO A 67 25.77 5.04 12.22
CA PRO A 67 25.96 5.50 13.59
C PRO A 67 26.96 4.63 14.33
N THR A 68 27.61 5.17 15.36
CA THR A 68 28.43 4.36 16.25
C THR A 68 27.55 3.36 17.02
N THR A 69 28.15 2.25 17.45
CA THR A 69 27.46 1.22 18.24
C THR A 69 26.78 1.82 19.49
N ALA A 70 27.46 2.75 20.18
CA ALA A 70 26.93 3.44 21.35
C ALA A 70 25.70 4.32 21.03
N GLU A 71 25.75 5.09 19.94
CA GLU A 71 24.62 5.92 19.49
C GLU A 71 23.43 5.05 19.07
N LEU A 72 23.68 3.93 18.39
CA LEU A 72 22.64 2.99 17.98
C LEU A 72 21.96 2.35 19.19
N GLN A 73 22.74 1.89 20.17
CA GLN A 73 22.22 1.30 21.40
C GLN A 73 21.39 2.30 22.21
N GLU A 74 21.87 3.53 22.39
CA GLU A 74 21.15 4.58 23.10
C GLU A 74 19.81 4.91 22.41
N ALA A 75 19.82 5.00 21.08
CA ALA A 75 18.62 5.27 20.30
C ALA A 75 17.59 4.13 20.38
N VAL A 76 18.04 2.87 20.34
CA VAL A 76 17.20 1.67 20.49
C VAL A 76 16.58 1.63 21.88
N ASN A 77 17.35 1.90 22.94
CA ASN A 77 16.86 1.88 24.32
C ASN A 77 15.79 2.95 24.60
N ARG A 78 15.90 4.13 23.97
CA ARG A 78 14.93 5.24 24.10
C ARG A 78 13.68 5.07 23.24
N SER A 79 13.66 4.12 22.33
CA SER A 79 12.62 3.98 21.31
C SER A 79 11.83 2.69 21.49
N CYS A 80 10.55 2.71 21.13
CA CYS A 80 9.68 1.53 21.09
C CYS A 80 9.38 1.05 19.65
N SER A 81 10.07 1.63 18.65
CA SER A 81 9.92 1.27 17.24
C SER A 81 11.13 1.68 16.41
N ILE A 82 11.33 0.99 15.28
CA ILE A 82 12.39 1.30 14.30
C ILE A 82 12.25 2.74 13.78
N SER A 83 11.02 3.20 13.49
CA SER A 83 10.81 4.56 12.96
C SER A 83 11.14 5.64 13.99
N ALA A 84 10.84 5.41 15.27
CA ALA A 84 11.26 6.29 16.35
C ALA A 84 12.79 6.31 16.48
N THR A 85 13.43 5.15 16.39
CA THR A 85 14.90 5.00 16.47
C THR A 85 15.61 5.71 15.32
N LEU A 86 15.14 5.51 14.08
CA LEU A 86 15.70 6.21 12.92
C LEU A 86 15.50 7.73 13.03
N ARG A 87 14.36 8.18 13.57
CA ARG A 87 14.10 9.61 13.78
C ARG A 87 15.05 10.22 14.81
N SER A 88 15.32 9.54 15.94
CA SER A 88 16.27 10.04 16.94
C SER A 88 17.70 10.10 16.40
N LEU A 89 18.06 9.17 15.50
CA LEU A 89 19.34 9.15 14.79
C LEU A 89 19.41 10.12 13.60
N GLN A 90 18.35 10.90 13.34
CA GLN A 90 18.21 11.80 12.18
C GLN A 90 18.40 11.07 10.83
N GLN A 91 18.04 9.79 10.80
CA GLN A 91 18.10 8.93 9.62
C GLN A 91 16.74 8.92 8.92
N PRO A 92 16.70 8.85 7.57
CA PRO A 92 15.45 8.80 6.83
C PRO A 92 14.76 7.44 7.00
N ASP A 93 13.46 7.46 7.29
CA ASP A 93 12.67 6.23 7.33
C ASP A 93 12.28 5.78 5.91
N ASN A 94 13.07 4.89 5.32
CA ASN A 94 12.81 4.26 4.02
C ASN A 94 13.30 2.80 4.00
N THR A 95 12.89 2.03 2.98
CA THR A 95 13.20 0.59 2.87
C THR A 95 14.70 0.30 3.03
N ARG A 96 15.56 1.05 2.32
CA ARG A 96 17.01 0.87 2.40
C ARG A 96 17.53 1.09 3.82
N MET A 97 17.06 2.14 4.49
CA MET A 97 17.49 2.46 5.85
C MET A 97 17.03 1.41 6.85
N ARG A 98 15.82 0.87 6.71
CA ARG A 98 15.34 -0.23 7.56
C ARG A 98 16.16 -1.50 7.38
N THR A 99 16.57 -1.82 6.15
CA THR A 99 17.51 -2.93 5.90
C THR A 99 18.86 -2.70 6.59
N LEU A 100 19.43 -1.51 6.46
CA LEU A 100 20.68 -1.15 7.13
C LEU A 100 20.56 -1.20 8.65
N PHE A 101 19.44 -0.72 9.20
CA PHE A 101 19.16 -0.80 10.64
C PHE A 101 19.19 -2.24 11.14
N HIS A 102 18.53 -3.17 10.46
CA HIS A 102 18.56 -4.59 10.84
C HIS A 102 19.98 -5.16 10.78
N GLN A 103 20.73 -4.83 9.73
CA GLN A 103 22.13 -5.23 9.60
C GLN A 103 22.98 -4.68 10.76
N TRP A 104 22.86 -3.41 11.11
CA TRP A 104 23.64 -2.82 12.21
C TRP A 104 23.28 -3.42 13.56
N VAL A 105 22.00 -3.66 13.81
CA VAL A 105 21.51 -4.29 15.06
C VAL A 105 22.04 -5.70 15.20
N GLU A 106 22.11 -6.47 14.11
CA GLU A 106 22.69 -7.81 14.08
C GLU A 106 24.22 -7.78 14.27
N GLU A 107 24.92 -6.89 13.56
CA GLU A 107 26.38 -6.73 13.65
C GLU A 107 26.86 -6.24 15.02
N ASP A 108 26.06 -5.41 15.70
CA ASP A 108 26.35 -4.82 17.00
C ASP A 108 25.71 -5.60 18.18
N GLU A 109 25.06 -6.74 17.91
CA GLU A 109 24.37 -7.61 18.88
C GLU A 109 23.37 -6.85 19.81
N ILE A 110 22.61 -5.92 19.23
CA ILE A 110 21.69 -5.07 19.99
C ILE A 110 20.32 -5.74 20.12
N ASP A 111 19.79 -5.85 21.34
CA ASP A 111 18.43 -6.34 21.54
C ASP A 111 17.39 -5.30 21.10
N THR A 112 16.43 -5.73 20.27
CA THR A 112 15.27 -4.93 19.82
C THR A 112 13.94 -5.62 20.10
N SER A 113 13.95 -6.68 20.92
CA SER A 113 12.76 -7.48 21.24
C SER A 113 11.62 -6.68 21.89
N HIS A 114 11.95 -5.59 22.59
CA HIS A 114 10.99 -4.67 23.21
C HIS A 114 10.24 -3.79 22.20
N PHE A 115 10.62 -3.80 20.92
CA PHE A 115 9.93 -3.01 19.89
C PHE A 115 8.53 -3.57 19.64
N LEU A 116 7.52 -2.78 20.00
CA LEU A 116 6.11 -3.17 19.89
C LEU A 116 5.64 -3.21 18.42
N GLY A 117 6.30 -2.48 17.51
CA GLY A 117 5.92 -2.44 16.09
C GLY A 117 4.44 -2.08 15.87
N GLN A 118 3.70 -2.92 15.14
CA GLN A 118 2.26 -2.75 14.93
C GLN A 118 1.43 -2.98 16.20
N ALA A 119 2.01 -3.59 17.24
CA ALA A 119 1.36 -3.81 18.52
C ALA A 119 1.33 -2.58 19.43
N HIS A 120 2.00 -1.46 19.09
CA HIS A 120 1.99 -0.26 19.94
C HIS A 120 0.59 0.38 20.10
N GLN A 121 -0.36 0.01 19.22
CA GLN A 121 -1.78 0.38 19.28
C GLN A 121 -2.68 -0.77 19.75
N ARG A 122 -2.16 -1.98 19.98
CA ARG A 122 -2.98 -3.09 20.49
C ARG A 122 -3.52 -2.72 21.87
N GLY A 123 -4.83 -2.87 22.04
CA GLY A 123 -5.54 -2.51 23.27
C GLY A 123 -5.85 -1.02 23.43
N LYS A 124 -5.33 -0.14 22.57
CA LYS A 124 -5.70 1.29 22.57
C LYS A 124 -6.96 1.49 21.73
N GLN A 125 -7.92 2.24 22.28
CA GLN A 125 -9.04 2.71 21.48
C GLN A 125 -8.52 3.72 20.46
N GLY A 126 -8.88 3.52 19.19
CA GLY A 126 -8.57 4.49 18.15
C GLY A 126 -9.28 5.83 18.41
N PRO A 127 -8.79 6.94 17.83
CA PRO A 127 -9.37 8.27 18.06
C PRO A 127 -10.79 8.41 17.49
N ILE A 128 -11.21 7.49 16.62
CA ILE A 128 -12.52 7.50 15.98
C ILE A 128 -13.41 6.48 16.70
N PRO A 129 -14.49 6.93 17.38
CA PRO A 129 -15.46 6.03 17.98
C PRO A 129 -16.04 5.05 16.96
N VAL A 130 -16.21 3.80 17.36
CA VAL A 130 -16.87 2.81 16.51
C VAL A 130 -18.35 3.16 16.42
N LYS A 131 -18.90 3.19 15.20
CA LYS A 131 -20.34 3.44 14.99
C LYS A 131 -21.19 2.36 15.65
N THR A 132 -22.31 2.73 16.25
CA THR A 132 -23.26 1.78 16.84
C THR A 132 -24.11 1.09 15.79
N ALA A 133 -24.79 0.01 16.14
CA ALA A 133 -25.73 -0.65 15.22
C ALA A 133 -26.84 0.30 14.74
N GLU A 134 -27.38 1.16 15.61
CA GLU A 134 -28.44 2.11 15.27
C GLU A 134 -27.99 3.14 14.23
N GLN A 135 -26.70 3.50 14.24
CA GLN A 135 -26.13 4.44 13.26
C GLN A 135 -25.83 3.79 11.90
N VAL A 136 -25.68 2.46 11.87
CA VAL A 136 -25.26 1.71 10.68
C VAL A 136 -26.45 1.08 9.98
N LEU A 137 -27.40 0.52 10.74
CA LEU A 137 -28.55 -0.23 10.22
C LEU A 137 -29.70 0.71 9.85
N VAL A 138 -29.40 1.67 8.98
CA VAL A 138 -30.34 2.68 8.48
C VAL A 138 -30.32 2.73 6.95
N LYS A 139 -31.40 3.23 6.37
CA LYS A 139 -31.42 3.59 4.96
C LYS A 139 -30.63 4.88 4.75
N HIS A 140 -29.75 4.91 3.75
CA HIS A 140 -28.92 6.07 3.44
C HIS A 140 -29.08 6.55 2.00
N ASP A 141 -28.47 7.69 1.69
CA ASP A 141 -28.62 8.44 0.43
C ASP A 141 -27.98 7.81 -0.83
N GLY A 142 -27.50 6.56 -0.73
CA GLY A 142 -26.81 5.88 -1.84
C GLY A 142 -25.49 6.53 -2.31
N ARG A 143 -24.85 7.43 -1.54
CA ARG A 143 -23.54 8.01 -1.95
C ARG A 143 -22.35 7.11 -1.66
N ARG A 144 -22.38 6.39 -0.54
CA ARG A 144 -21.29 5.50 -0.10
C ARG A 144 -21.86 4.21 0.45
N ARG A 145 -21.34 3.09 -0.04
CA ARG A 145 -21.74 1.77 0.44
C ARG A 145 -21.13 1.46 1.80
N THR A 146 -21.96 1.01 2.73
CA THR A 146 -21.51 0.50 4.02
C THR A 146 -20.69 -0.77 3.82
N LYS A 147 -19.57 -0.89 4.52
CA LYS A 147 -18.71 -2.08 4.44
C LYS A 147 -19.44 -3.29 5.02
N THR A 148 -19.42 -4.43 4.33
CA THR A 148 -20.08 -5.68 4.75
C THR A 148 -19.67 -6.14 6.15
N ALA A 149 -18.40 -6.00 6.52
CA ALA A 149 -17.92 -6.34 7.86
C ALA A 149 -18.58 -5.49 8.96
N MET A 150 -18.90 -4.23 8.67
CA MET A 150 -19.59 -3.35 9.60
C MET A 150 -21.06 -3.76 9.75
N LEU A 151 -21.74 -4.10 8.64
CA LEU A 151 -23.10 -4.63 8.65
C LEU A 151 -23.20 -5.92 9.45
N ARG A 152 -22.31 -6.89 9.18
CA ARG A 152 -22.28 -8.16 9.92
C ARG A 152 -22.12 -7.93 11.41
N ARG A 153 -21.13 -7.13 11.82
CA ARG A 153 -20.93 -6.78 13.24
C ARG A 153 -22.20 -6.19 13.87
N CYS A 154 -22.83 -5.21 13.21
CA CYS A 154 -24.03 -4.56 13.73
C CYS A 154 -25.25 -5.48 13.79
N LEU A 155 -25.39 -6.44 12.86
CA LEU A 155 -26.43 -7.47 12.93
C LEU A 155 -26.24 -8.37 14.16
N LEU A 156 -25.01 -8.78 14.44
CA LEU A 156 -24.70 -9.57 15.65
C LEU A 156 -24.92 -8.76 16.93
N GLU A 157 -24.60 -7.47 16.92
CA GLU A 157 -24.79 -6.52 18.03
C GLU A 157 -26.27 -6.42 18.45
N ILE A 158 -27.20 -6.46 17.50
CA ILE A 158 -28.66 -6.45 17.77
C ILE A 158 -29.26 -7.85 17.99
N GLY A 159 -28.41 -8.89 18.09
CA GLY A 159 -28.83 -10.26 18.42
C GLY A 159 -29.25 -11.13 17.23
N ILE A 160 -28.96 -10.74 15.98
CA ILE A 160 -29.16 -11.65 14.84
C ILE A 160 -28.15 -12.79 14.94
N ALA A 161 -28.65 -14.03 14.92
CA ALA A 161 -27.79 -15.21 14.99
C ALA A 161 -26.83 -15.28 13.79
N GLU A 162 -25.57 -15.66 14.04
CA GLU A 162 -24.57 -15.88 12.99
C GLU A 162 -24.80 -17.22 12.27
N ARG A 163 -25.96 -17.34 11.62
CA ARG A 163 -26.38 -18.53 10.86
C ARG A 163 -27.01 -18.11 9.55
N CYS A 164 -26.89 -18.97 8.55
CA CYS A 164 -27.57 -18.78 7.28
C CYS A 164 -29.09 -18.76 7.51
N ALA A 165 -29.74 -17.65 7.17
CA ALA A 165 -31.19 -17.47 7.30
C ALA A 165 -32.00 -18.46 6.44
N ARG A 166 -31.36 -19.14 5.49
CA ARG A 166 -32.01 -20.12 4.60
C ARG A 166 -31.81 -21.58 5.03
N CYS A 167 -30.58 -22.00 5.30
CA CYS A 167 -30.25 -23.40 5.59
C CYS A 167 -29.74 -23.64 7.02
N GLY A 168 -29.61 -22.60 7.84
CA GLY A 168 -29.16 -22.71 9.24
C GLY A 168 -27.67 -22.97 9.42
N THR A 169 -26.89 -23.15 8.35
CA THR A 169 -25.43 -23.33 8.42
C THR A 169 -24.78 -22.18 9.19
N GLY A 170 -23.95 -22.53 10.18
CA GLY A 170 -23.22 -21.56 11.00
C GLY A 170 -22.00 -20.95 10.29
N PRO A 171 -21.13 -20.26 11.04
CA PRO A 171 -19.93 -19.62 10.51
C PRO A 171 -18.75 -20.59 10.39
N GLU A 172 -19.00 -21.91 10.44
CA GLU A 172 -17.98 -22.95 10.30
C GLU A 172 -18.40 -23.94 9.22
N TRP A 173 -17.41 -24.34 8.41
CA TRP A 173 -17.55 -25.36 7.38
C TRP A 173 -16.38 -26.33 7.47
N LEU A 174 -16.65 -27.61 7.72
CA LEU A 174 -15.64 -28.67 7.91
C LEU A 174 -14.57 -28.28 8.95
N GLY A 175 -15.00 -27.69 10.07
CA GLY A 175 -14.11 -27.24 11.16
C GLY A 175 -13.26 -26.00 10.82
N LYS A 176 -13.51 -25.34 9.69
CA LYS A 176 -12.83 -24.10 9.30
C LYS A 176 -13.80 -22.91 9.33
N PRO A 177 -13.35 -21.71 9.73
CA PRO A 177 -14.18 -20.51 9.65
C PRO A 177 -14.66 -20.24 8.22
N MET A 178 -15.94 -19.97 8.08
CA MET A 178 -16.63 -19.60 6.85
C MET A 178 -17.39 -18.31 7.08
N THR A 179 -17.18 -17.36 6.18
CA THR A 179 -17.88 -16.07 6.24
C THR A 179 -19.32 -16.23 5.74
N LEU A 180 -20.30 -15.83 6.55
CA LEU A 180 -21.67 -15.61 6.08
C LEU A 180 -21.76 -14.27 5.37
N GLU A 181 -22.30 -14.30 4.16
CA GLU A 181 -22.49 -13.14 3.31
C GLU A 181 -23.72 -12.33 3.77
N VAL A 182 -23.64 -11.02 3.65
CA VAL A 182 -24.80 -10.13 3.89
C VAL A 182 -25.54 -9.97 2.57
N ASP A 183 -26.81 -10.35 2.55
CA ASP A 183 -27.72 -10.16 1.43
C ASP A 183 -28.80 -9.14 1.79
N HIS A 184 -29.03 -8.21 0.86
CA HIS A 184 -30.14 -7.25 0.93
C HIS A 184 -31.37 -7.90 0.29
N ILE A 185 -32.42 -8.17 1.06
CA ILE A 185 -33.62 -8.88 0.60
C ILE A 185 -34.26 -8.16 -0.59
N SER A 186 -34.31 -6.82 -0.55
CA SER A 186 -34.82 -5.99 -1.65
C SER A 186 -33.86 -5.85 -2.84
N GLY A 187 -32.58 -6.18 -2.67
CA GLY A 187 -31.50 -5.85 -3.59
C GLY A 187 -31.07 -4.37 -3.57
N ASP A 188 -31.71 -3.52 -2.78
CA ASP A 188 -31.31 -2.13 -2.56
C ASP A 188 -30.16 -2.08 -1.54
N TRP A 189 -28.94 -1.90 -2.02
CA TRP A 189 -27.74 -1.81 -1.18
C TRP A 189 -27.71 -0.57 -0.28
N SER A 190 -28.56 0.44 -0.55
CA SER A 190 -28.65 1.65 0.27
C SER A 190 -29.55 1.48 1.50
N ASP A 191 -30.35 0.41 1.54
CA ASP A 191 -31.26 0.09 2.62
C ASP A 191 -30.64 -0.93 3.58
N ASN A 192 -29.84 -0.45 4.55
CA ASN A 192 -29.17 -1.31 5.52
C ASN A 192 -30.01 -1.59 6.77
N ARG A 193 -31.31 -1.29 6.76
CA ARG A 193 -32.17 -1.58 7.91
C ARG A 193 -32.19 -3.09 8.19
N ALA A 194 -32.23 -3.47 9.47
CA ALA A 194 -32.08 -4.85 9.88
C ALA A 194 -33.10 -5.78 9.21
N GLU A 195 -34.34 -5.32 9.04
CA GLU A 195 -35.41 -6.04 8.37
C GLU A 195 -35.16 -6.33 6.88
N ASN A 196 -34.26 -5.58 6.24
CA ASN A 196 -33.88 -5.77 4.84
C ASN A 196 -32.59 -6.58 4.68
N LEU A 197 -31.92 -6.96 5.76
CA LEU A 197 -30.66 -7.69 5.72
C LEU A 197 -30.85 -9.13 6.20
N ARG A 198 -30.11 -10.06 5.59
CA ARG A 198 -29.98 -11.43 6.08
C ARG A 198 -28.57 -11.97 5.88
N LEU A 199 -28.15 -12.84 6.77
CA LEU A 199 -26.90 -13.60 6.63
C LEU A 199 -27.17 -14.88 5.83
N LEU A 200 -26.37 -15.14 4.80
CA LEU A 200 -26.46 -16.35 3.98
C LEU A 200 -25.10 -17.02 3.85
N CYS A 201 -25.07 -18.36 3.83
CA CYS A 201 -23.83 -19.06 3.45
C CYS A 201 -23.54 -18.84 1.96
N PRO A 202 -22.27 -19.00 1.51
CA PRO A 202 -21.90 -18.78 0.11
C PRO A 202 -22.77 -19.53 -0.90
N ASN A 203 -23.17 -20.77 -0.56
CA ASN A 203 -24.02 -21.60 -1.43
C ASN A 203 -25.46 -21.07 -1.53
N CYS A 204 -26.06 -20.65 -0.41
CA CYS A 204 -27.40 -20.08 -0.41
C CYS A 204 -27.43 -18.67 -1.00
N HIS A 205 -26.35 -17.90 -0.83
CA HIS A 205 -26.22 -16.58 -1.43
C HIS A 205 -26.08 -16.70 -2.96
N ALA A 206 -25.36 -17.71 -3.46
CA ALA A 206 -25.17 -17.94 -4.90
C ALA A 206 -26.45 -18.11 -5.73
N ILE A 207 -27.55 -18.44 -5.07
CA ILE A 207 -28.85 -18.72 -5.70
C ILE A 207 -29.91 -17.66 -5.36
N THR A 208 -29.51 -16.52 -4.78
CA THR A 208 -30.43 -15.38 -4.63
C THR A 208 -30.63 -14.67 -5.97
N THR A 209 -31.78 -14.03 -6.13
CA THR A 209 -32.07 -13.17 -7.29
C THR A 209 -31.20 -11.91 -7.33
N THR A 210 -30.56 -11.57 -6.21
CA THR A 210 -29.67 -10.42 -5.99
C THR A 210 -28.19 -10.76 -6.22
N TRP A 211 -27.85 -12.03 -6.44
CA TRP A 211 -26.48 -12.52 -6.56
C TRP A 211 -25.79 -12.04 -7.85
N CYS A 212 -24.55 -11.55 -7.72
CA CYS A 212 -23.64 -11.08 -8.77
C CYS A 212 -24.15 -9.98 -9.74
N ARG A 213 -25.45 -9.65 -9.76
CA ARG A 213 -26.05 -8.61 -10.62
C ARG A 213 -27.20 -7.94 -9.87
N GLY A 214 -27.06 -6.65 -9.60
CA GLY A 214 -28.07 -5.87 -8.89
C GLY A 214 -29.40 -5.87 -9.62
N GLY A 215 -30.44 -6.41 -8.96
CA GLY A 215 -31.84 -6.19 -9.27
C GLY A 215 -32.33 -6.76 -10.60
N ASP A 216 -33.50 -7.39 -10.56
CA ASP A 216 -34.23 -7.80 -11.75
C ASP A 216 -34.46 -6.60 -12.69
N ARG A 217 -33.84 -6.61 -13.87
CA ARG A 217 -34.07 -5.61 -14.93
C ARG A 217 -35.53 -5.59 -15.41
N ARG A 218 -36.37 -6.58 -15.05
CA ARG A 218 -37.75 -6.72 -15.52
C ARG A 218 -38.78 -5.83 -14.83
N LYS A 219 -38.48 -5.21 -13.68
CA LYS A 219 -39.46 -4.34 -12.98
C LYS A 219 -39.56 -2.90 -13.51
N ARG A 220 -38.72 -2.47 -14.46
CA ARG A 220 -38.69 -1.08 -14.96
C ARG A 220 -39.61 -0.77 -16.15
N SER A 221 -40.40 -1.72 -16.63
CA SER A 221 -41.24 -1.58 -17.84
C SER A 221 -42.75 -1.71 -17.57
N GLY A 222 -43.21 -1.65 -16.32
CA GLY A 222 -44.60 -1.92 -15.95
C GLY A 222 -45.42 -0.73 -15.42
N GLU A 223 -44.90 0.49 -15.41
CA GLU A 223 -45.62 1.64 -14.83
C GLU A 223 -45.36 2.92 -15.62
N ARG A 224 -45.87 2.91 -16.86
CA ARG A 224 -46.32 4.10 -17.59
C ARG A 224 -47.56 3.68 -18.39
N ALA A 225 -48.70 3.74 -17.73
CA ALA A 225 -50.02 3.88 -18.33
C ALA A 225 -50.72 5.01 -17.56
#